data_AF-A0A374UKN9-F1
#
_entry.id   AF-A0A374UKN9-F1
#
_cell.length_a   1.000
_cell.length_b   1.000
_cell.length_c   1.000
_cell.angle_alpha   90.00
_cell.angle_beta   90.00
_cell.angle_gamma   90.00
#
_symmetry.space_group_name_H-M   'P 1'
#
loop_
_entity.id
_entity.type
_entity.pdbx_description
1 polymer ?
#
loop_
_entity_poly.entity_id
_entity_poly.type
_entity_poly.pdbx_seq_one_letter_code
_entity_poly.pdbx_strand_id
1 'polypeptide(L)'
;MKKDKLKSVVLKFSIVFFIVIALLTYFSKTINNMLLPKVKVVSVQTGVIDDTAGSNDMKTHYLLPVSSVDGAGNTGIVFVINKTENGDATVEEVSVDICNSDELYCEVTSDSLFGDSQVVYKTTKSIENGSSVYIEEETV
;
A
#
# COMPACT_ATOMS: atom_id res chain seq x y z
N MET A 1 -48.37 27.12 -26.55
CA MET A 1 -47.22 26.58 -27.30
C MET A 1 -45.83 26.90 -26.72
N LYS A 2 -45.60 28.01 -25.98
CA LYS A 2 -44.27 28.31 -25.38
C LYS A 2 -43.95 27.50 -24.11
N LYS A 3 -44.95 27.15 -23.30
CA LYS A 3 -44.79 26.46 -22.00
C LYS A 3 -44.30 25.00 -22.17
N ASP A 4 -44.79 24.31 -23.19
CA ASP A 4 -44.45 22.90 -23.45
C ASP A 4 -43.05 22.75 -24.05
N LYS A 5 -42.63 23.71 -24.91
CA LYS A 5 -41.25 23.80 -25.40
C LYS A 5 -40.25 24.05 -24.27
N LEU A 6 -40.58 24.94 -23.33
CA LEU A 6 -39.69 25.24 -22.19
C LEU A 6 -39.50 24.01 -21.29
N LYS A 7 -40.58 23.28 -20.98
CA LYS A 7 -40.51 22.03 -20.21
C LYS A 7 -39.62 20.97 -20.88
N SER A 8 -39.74 20.81 -22.20
CA SER A 8 -38.91 19.87 -22.95
C SER A 8 -37.42 20.25 -22.94
N VAL A 9 -37.09 21.54 -23.05
CA VAL A 9 -35.71 22.03 -22.97
C VAL A 9 -35.12 21.83 -21.58
N VAL A 10 -35.88 22.16 -20.52
CA VAL A 10 -35.45 21.97 -19.13
C VAL A 10 -35.21 20.49 -18.83
N LEU A 11 -36.07 19.60 -19.32
CA LEU A 11 -35.90 18.16 -19.14
C LEU A 11 -34.63 17.65 -19.83
N LYS A 12 -34.35 18.08 -21.06
CA LYS A 12 -33.12 17.70 -21.79
C LYS A 12 -31.86 18.21 -21.08
N PHE A 13 -31.88 19.45 -20.60
CA PHE A 13 -30.77 20.00 -19.81
C PHE A 13 -30.55 19.25 -18.51
N SER A 14 -31.63 18.87 -17.82
CA SER A 14 -31.56 18.08 -16.59
C SER A 14 -30.90 16.70 -16.84
N ILE A 15 -31.32 16.00 -17.90
CA ILE A 15 -30.72 14.71 -18.27
C ILE A 15 -29.23 14.85 -18.57
N VAL A 16 -28.85 15.84 -19.38
CA VAL A 16 -27.44 16.11 -19.69
C VAL A 16 -26.64 16.43 -18.43
N PHE A 17 -27.20 17.23 -17.52
CA PHE A 17 -26.55 17.58 -16.25
C PHE A 17 -26.27 16.36 -15.38
N PHE A 18 -27.24 15.44 -15.23
CA PHE A 18 -27.02 14.20 -14.46
C PHE A 18 -25.99 13.28 -15.10
N ILE A 19 -25.96 13.18 -16.44
CA ILE A 19 -24.94 12.40 -17.15
C ILE A 19 -23.55 13.00 -16.89
N VAL A 20 -23.41 14.32 -16.96
CA VAL A 20 -22.13 15.00 -16.68
C VAL A 20 -21.69 14.76 -15.23
N ILE A 21 -22.59 14.85 -14.25
CA ILE A 21 -22.26 14.55 -12.84
C ILE A 21 -21.82 13.09 -12.68
N ALA A 22 -22.52 12.13 -13.30
CA ALA A 22 -22.16 10.72 -13.23
C ALA A 22 -20.76 10.48 -13.82
N LEU A 23 -20.45 11.08 -14.98
CA LEU A 23 -19.12 11.03 -15.58
C LEU A 23 -18.06 11.67 -14.69
N LEU A 24 -18.30 12.88 -14.18
CA LEU A 24 -17.36 13.57 -13.27
C LEU A 24 -17.12 12.77 -11.99
N THR A 25 -18.15 12.12 -11.45
CA THR A 25 -18.04 11.29 -10.24
C THR A 25 -17.22 10.02 -10.51
N TYR A 26 -17.46 9.37 -11.66
CA TYR A 26 -16.68 8.23 -12.12
C TYR A 26 -15.21 8.60 -12.34
N PHE A 27 -14.94 9.66 -13.10
CA PHE A 27 -13.59 10.15 -13.35
C PHE A 27 -12.90 10.64 -12.07
N SER A 28 -13.60 11.25 -11.12
CA SER A 28 -13.03 11.69 -9.84
C SER A 28 -12.39 10.53 -9.07
N LYS A 29 -13.07 9.37 -8.99
CA LYS A 29 -12.49 8.16 -8.38
C LYS A 29 -11.29 7.63 -9.17
N THR A 30 -11.39 7.58 -10.50
CA THR A 30 -10.28 7.13 -11.36
C THR A 30 -9.05 8.05 -11.25
N ILE A 31 -9.24 9.37 -11.17
CA ILE A 31 -8.16 10.35 -11.03
C ILE A 31 -7.49 10.21 -9.66
N ASN A 32 -8.26 10.09 -8.58
CA ASN A 32 -7.68 9.93 -7.25
C ASN A 32 -6.81 8.66 -7.16
N ASN A 33 -7.27 7.53 -7.69
CA ASN A 33 -6.46 6.31 -7.73
C ASN A 33 -5.22 6.40 -8.64
N MET A 34 -5.23 7.27 -9.66
CA MET A 34 -4.05 7.53 -10.51
C MET A 34 -3.00 8.41 -9.82
N LEU A 35 -3.41 9.20 -8.82
CA LEU A 35 -2.52 10.10 -8.09
C LEU A 35 -1.80 9.41 -6.93
N LEU A 36 -2.38 8.36 -6.35
CA LEU A 36 -1.75 7.63 -5.25
C LEU A 36 -0.46 6.92 -5.69
N PRO A 37 0.56 6.84 -4.81
CA PRO A 37 1.67 5.91 -4.99
C PRO A 37 1.14 4.49 -5.17
N LYS A 38 1.52 3.84 -6.26
CA LYS A 38 1.29 2.42 -6.45
C LYS A 38 2.40 1.63 -5.78
N VAL A 39 2.03 0.68 -4.94
CA VAL A 39 2.95 -0.17 -4.18
C VAL A 39 2.75 -1.64 -4.52
N LYS A 40 3.85 -2.39 -4.55
CA LYS A 40 3.82 -3.86 -4.52
C LYS A 40 4.21 -4.33 -3.14
N VAL A 41 3.52 -5.38 -2.70
CA VAL A 41 3.59 -5.85 -1.32
C VAL A 41 3.93 -7.33 -1.29
N VAL A 42 4.58 -7.75 -0.21
CA VAL A 42 4.88 -9.15 0.07
C VAL A 42 4.44 -9.47 1.50
N SER A 43 3.89 -10.65 1.71
CA SER A 43 3.59 -11.12 3.05
C SER A 43 4.88 -11.45 3.79
N VAL A 44 4.95 -11.01 5.04
CA VAL A 44 6.07 -11.33 5.92
C VAL A 44 6.13 -12.84 6.15
N GLN A 45 7.33 -13.41 6.17
CA GLN A 45 7.55 -14.82 6.48
C GLN A 45 8.53 -14.92 7.64
N THR A 46 8.25 -15.83 8.57
CA THR A 46 9.19 -16.16 9.65
C THR A 46 10.34 -16.98 9.09
N GLY A 47 11.57 -16.65 9.45
CA GLY A 47 12.74 -17.41 9.01
C GLY A 47 14.06 -16.75 9.43
N VAL A 48 15.15 -17.47 9.21
CA VAL A 48 16.54 -17.06 9.49
C VAL A 48 17.42 -17.38 8.28
N ILE A 49 18.46 -16.58 8.05
CA ILE A 49 19.40 -16.74 6.92
C ILE A 49 20.53 -17.70 7.28
N ASP A 50 20.92 -17.77 8.56
CA ASP A 50 21.95 -18.69 9.05
C ASP A 50 21.43 -19.44 10.27
N ASP A 51 21.43 -20.77 10.18
CA ASP A 51 21.00 -21.69 11.25
C ASP A 51 22.15 -21.98 12.25
N THR A 52 23.21 -21.17 12.21
CA THR A 52 24.29 -21.21 13.21
C THR A 52 23.71 -20.81 14.56
N ALA A 53 23.22 -21.84 15.24
CA ALA A 53 22.53 -21.85 16.52
C ALA A 53 23.08 -20.83 17.52
N GLY A 54 22.17 -19.99 18.03
CA GLY A 54 22.40 -19.30 19.30
C GLY A 54 22.03 -17.83 19.37
N SER A 55 21.08 -17.33 18.58
CA SER A 55 20.37 -16.15 19.05
C SER A 55 19.53 -16.58 20.25
N ASN A 56 20.02 -16.32 21.47
CA ASN A 56 19.21 -16.41 22.70
C ASN A 56 18.12 -15.33 22.73
N ASP A 57 17.93 -14.60 21.63
CA ASP A 57 16.89 -13.62 21.48
C ASP A 57 15.56 -14.35 21.29
N MET A 58 14.65 -14.14 22.23
CA MET A 58 13.30 -14.72 22.17
C MET A 58 12.42 -14.00 21.14
N LYS A 59 13.00 -13.11 20.34
CA LYS A 59 12.31 -12.36 19.31
C LYS A 59 12.03 -13.24 18.09
N THR A 60 10.91 -12.97 17.44
CA THR A 60 10.57 -13.60 16.16
C THR A 60 11.42 -12.98 15.05
N HIS A 61 12.08 -13.83 14.27
CA HIS A 61 12.84 -13.44 13.10
C HIS A 61 11.98 -13.52 11.84
N TYR A 62 12.11 -12.50 11.00
CA TYR A 62 11.37 -12.36 9.76
C TYR A 62 12.32 -12.19 8.58
N LEU A 63 11.99 -12.83 7.46
CA LEU A 63 12.70 -12.66 6.19
C LEU A 63 11.90 -11.72 5.29
N LEU A 64 12.51 -10.58 4.96
CA LEU A 64 11.95 -9.59 4.04
C LEU A 64 12.88 -9.46 2.84
N PRO A 65 12.36 -9.22 1.62
CA PRO A 65 13.23 -8.85 0.50
C PRO A 65 14.09 -7.64 0.84
N VAL A 66 15.34 -7.61 0.39
CA VAL A 66 16.26 -6.47 0.62
C VAL A 66 15.65 -5.14 0.16
N SER A 67 14.82 -5.15 -0.89
CA SER A 67 14.15 -3.96 -1.41
C SER A 67 13.02 -3.41 -0.53
N SER A 68 12.60 -4.16 0.48
CA SER A 68 11.56 -3.75 1.43
C SER A 68 12.11 -3.03 2.66
N VAL A 69 13.42 -3.07 2.86
CA VAL A 69 14.09 -2.54 4.05
C VAL A 69 14.97 -1.36 3.65
N ASP A 70 14.63 -0.16 4.12
CA ASP A 70 15.53 0.99 4.05
C ASP A 70 16.49 0.93 5.23
N GLY A 71 17.65 0.29 5.03
CA GLY A 71 18.61 -0.07 6.06
C GLY A 71 19.70 0.99 6.28
N ALA A 72 19.95 1.33 7.54
CA ALA A 72 21.08 2.13 7.99
C ALA A 72 21.81 1.41 9.14
N GLY A 73 22.89 0.69 8.82
CA GLY A 73 23.64 -0.11 9.80
C GLY A 73 22.85 -1.34 10.26
N ASN A 74 22.68 -1.50 11.59
CA ASN A 74 21.95 -2.61 12.20
C ASN A 74 20.46 -2.32 12.41
N THR A 75 19.96 -1.20 11.90
CA THR A 75 18.55 -0.81 11.98
C THR A 75 18.02 -0.50 10.60
N GLY A 76 16.73 -0.71 10.38
CA GLY A 76 16.07 -0.36 9.14
C GLY A 76 14.64 0.09 9.35
N ILE A 77 14.07 0.64 8.28
CA ILE A 77 12.67 1.03 8.22
C ILE A 77 11.98 0.16 7.17
N VAL A 78 10.78 -0.32 7.52
CA VAL A 78 9.88 -1.02 6.59
C VAL A 78 8.52 -0.33 6.59
N PHE A 79 7.84 -0.34 5.44
CA PHE A 79 6.48 0.19 5.32
C PHE A 79 5.48 -0.96 5.35
N VAL A 80 4.73 -1.09 6.45
CA VAL A 80 3.66 -2.07 6.64
C VAL A 80 2.34 -1.52 6.10
N ILE A 81 1.54 -2.38 5.49
CA ILE A 81 0.26 -2.02 4.89
C ILE A 81 -0.87 -2.18 5.90
N ASN A 82 -1.61 -1.09 6.12
CA ASN A 82 -2.87 -1.09 6.84
C ASN A 82 -4.03 -0.96 5.84
N LYS A 83 -4.87 -2.00 5.76
CA LYS A 83 -6.06 -2.02 4.89
C LYS A 83 -7.31 -1.73 5.71
N THR A 84 -8.15 -0.84 5.20
CA THR A 84 -9.50 -0.62 5.72
C THR A 84 -10.50 -1.59 5.09
N GLU A 85 -11.65 -1.81 5.73
CA GLU A 85 -12.74 -2.64 5.18
C GLU A 85 -13.24 -2.16 3.81
N ASN A 86 -13.07 -0.87 3.50
CA ASN A 86 -13.48 -0.26 2.24
C ASN A 86 -12.49 -0.49 1.09
N GLY A 87 -11.35 -1.15 1.36
CA GLY A 87 -10.29 -1.40 0.38
C GLY A 87 -9.26 -0.27 0.24
N ASP A 88 -9.43 0.83 0.97
CA ASP A 88 -8.40 1.88 1.07
C ASP A 88 -7.22 1.35 1.89
N ALA A 89 -5.99 1.66 1.45
CA ALA A 89 -4.77 1.25 2.10
C ALA A 89 -3.89 2.45 2.48
N THR A 90 -3.29 2.39 3.66
CA THR A 90 -2.24 3.30 4.12
C THR A 90 -0.98 2.52 4.46
N VAL A 91 0.16 3.21 4.48
CA VAL A 91 1.41 2.64 5.00
C VAL A 91 1.70 3.14 6.41
N GLU A 92 2.25 2.25 7.23
CA GLU A 92 2.80 2.54 8.54
C GLU A 92 4.30 2.28 8.52
N GLU A 93 5.07 3.24 9.02
CA GLU A 93 6.52 3.13 9.14
C GLU A 93 6.87 2.33 10.40
N VAL A 94 7.56 1.19 10.21
CA VAL A 94 7.96 0.29 11.29
C VAL A 94 9.48 0.20 11.34
N SER A 95 10.05 0.48 12.50
CA SER A 95 11.48 0.25 12.76
C SER A 95 11.75 -1.23 12.98
N VAL A 96 12.83 -1.72 12.39
CA VAL A 96 13.28 -3.10 12.50
C VAL A 96 14.77 -3.16 12.86
N ASP A 97 15.14 -4.15 13.66
CA ASP A 97 16.54 -4.49 13.92
C ASP A 97 17.00 -5.48 12.82
N ILE A 98 18.06 -5.15 12.10
CA ILE A 98 18.63 -6.00 11.04
C ILE A 98 19.64 -6.94 11.69
N CYS A 99 19.32 -8.23 11.66
CA CYS A 99 20.14 -9.28 12.26
C CYS A 99 21.15 -9.85 11.26
N ASN A 100 20.70 -10.08 10.02
CA ASN A 100 21.51 -10.63 8.94
C ASN A 100 20.96 -10.19 7.58
N SER A 101 21.74 -10.33 6.52
CA SER A 101 21.29 -10.05 5.16
C SER A 101 22.11 -10.82 4.13
N ASP A 102 21.46 -11.31 3.10
CA ASP A 102 22.10 -11.82 1.89
C ASP A 102 21.76 -10.94 0.67
N GLU A 103 21.97 -11.45 -0.54
CA GLU A 103 21.71 -10.69 -1.79
C GLU A 103 20.21 -10.46 -2.08
N LEU A 104 19.32 -11.25 -1.47
CA LEU A 104 17.89 -11.30 -1.78
C LEU A 104 17.02 -10.92 -0.58
N TYR A 105 17.43 -11.28 0.63
CA TYR A 105 16.67 -11.14 1.87
C TYR A 105 17.45 -10.46 2.99
N CYS A 106 16.71 -9.71 3.81
CA CYS A 106 17.12 -9.24 5.12
C CYS A 106 16.38 -10.04 6.19
N GLU A 107 17.14 -10.54 7.16
CA GLU A 107 16.63 -11.09 8.40
C GLU A 107 16.48 -9.96 9.41
N VAL A 108 15.26 -9.77 9.89
CA VAL A 108 14.92 -8.68 10.80
C VAL A 108 14.11 -9.15 12.00
N THR A 109 14.20 -8.41 13.10
CA THR A 109 13.31 -8.54 14.25
C THR A 109 12.62 -7.21 14.56
N SER A 110 11.39 -7.26 15.07
CA SER A 110 10.65 -6.07 15.48
C SER A 110 9.49 -6.45 16.40
N ASP A 111 9.19 -5.59 17.37
CA ASP A 111 8.05 -5.75 18.27
C ASP A 111 6.72 -5.36 17.59
N SER A 112 6.78 -4.72 16.42
CA SER A 112 5.62 -4.19 15.68
C SER A 112 5.42 -4.82 14.30
N LEU A 113 6.23 -5.84 13.96
CA LEU A 113 6.06 -6.63 12.75
C LEU A 113 5.49 -8.01 13.12
N PHE A 114 4.47 -8.44 12.39
CA PHE A 114 3.77 -9.70 12.63
C PHE A 114 3.78 -10.58 11.37
N GLY A 115 3.68 -11.90 11.53
CA GLY A 115 3.78 -12.85 10.41
C GLY A 115 2.67 -12.77 9.36
N ASP A 116 1.55 -12.10 9.65
CA ASP A 116 0.46 -11.83 8.71
C ASP A 116 0.54 -10.42 8.08
N SER A 117 1.53 -9.62 8.49
CA SER A 117 1.76 -8.28 7.94
C SER A 117 2.15 -8.36 6.46
N GLN A 118 1.81 -7.30 5.72
CA GLN A 118 2.28 -7.11 4.34
C GLN A 118 3.19 -5.89 4.31
N VAL A 119 4.38 -6.04 3.74
CA VAL A 119 5.36 -4.95 3.61
C VAL A 119 5.52 -4.52 2.15
N VAL A 120 5.76 -3.23 1.94
CA VAL A 120 6.05 -2.67 0.62
C VAL A 120 7.47 -3.04 0.21
N TYR A 121 7.63 -3.65 -0.96
CA TYR A 121 8.95 -3.96 -1.54
C TYR A 121 9.28 -3.11 -2.78
N LYS A 122 8.26 -2.43 -3.33
CA LYS A 122 8.41 -1.55 -4.49
C LYS A 122 7.33 -0.47 -4.48
N THR A 123 7.71 0.75 -4.85
CA THR A 123 6.78 1.87 -5.00
C THR A 123 7.07 2.65 -6.28
N THR A 124 6.03 3.27 -6.84
CA THR A 124 6.12 4.16 -8.02
C THR A 124 6.38 5.63 -7.67
N LYS A 125 6.16 6.02 -6.41
CA LYS A 125 6.38 7.38 -5.88
C LYS A 125 6.91 7.29 -4.45
N SER A 126 7.53 8.35 -3.95
CA SER A 126 7.92 8.44 -2.54
C SER A 126 6.71 8.23 -1.62
N ILE A 127 6.93 7.52 -0.53
CA ILE A 127 5.95 7.25 0.52
C ILE A 127 6.57 7.61 1.87
N GLU A 128 5.73 7.99 2.81
CA GLU A 128 6.06 8.34 4.20
C GLU A 128 4.98 7.77 5.12
N ASN A 129 5.26 7.71 6.42
CA ASN A 129 4.30 7.20 7.41
C ASN A 129 2.91 7.85 7.26
N GLY A 130 1.86 7.04 7.16
CA GLY A 130 0.48 7.49 6.97
C GLY A 130 0.09 7.78 5.52
N SER A 131 0.98 7.63 4.54
CA SER A 131 0.64 7.83 3.13
C SER A 131 -0.45 6.87 2.67
N SER A 132 -1.45 7.40 1.96
CA SER A 132 -2.42 6.56 1.24
C SER A 132 -1.78 5.97 -0.02
N VAL A 133 -2.01 4.69 -0.26
CA VAL A 133 -1.38 3.95 -1.37
C VAL A 133 -2.40 3.10 -2.12
N TYR A 134 -2.08 2.80 -3.38
CA TYR A 134 -2.81 1.81 -4.18
C TYR A 134 -1.97 0.54 -4.28
N ILE A 135 -2.51 -0.58 -3.81
CA ILE A 135 -1.82 -1.88 -3.88
C ILE A 135 -2.05 -2.45 -5.27
N GLU A 136 -0.95 -2.64 -6.01
CA GLU A 136 -0.99 -3.26 -7.33
C GLU A 136 -1.12 -4.77 -7.17
N GLU A 137 -2.24 -5.35 -7.62
CA GLU A 137 -2.40 -6.81 -7.65
C GLU A 137 -1.42 -7.42 -8.65
N GLU A 138 -0.70 -8.46 -8.23
CA GLU A 138 0.07 -9.27 -9.18
C GLU A 138 -0.92 -10.10 -10.00
N THR A 139 -1.04 -9.75 -11.29
CA THR A 139 -1.67 -10.62 -12.28
C THR A 139 -0.78 -11.84 -12.45
N VAL A 140 -1.16 -12.96 -11.84
CA VAL A 140 -0.56 -14.29 -12.02
C VAL A 140 -0.75 -14.75 -13.46
#